data_AF-J1LNG1-F1
#
_entry.id   AF-J1LNG1-F1
#
_cell.length_a   1.000
_cell.length_b   1.000
_cell.length_c   1.000
_cell.angle_alpha   90.00
_cell.angle_beta   90.00
_cell.angle_gamma   90.00
#
_symmetry.space_group_name_H-M   'P 1'
#
loop_
_entity.id
_entity.type
_entity.pdbx_description
1 polymer ?
#
loop_
_entity_poly.entity_id
_entity_poly.type
_entity_poly.pdbx_seq_one_letter_code
_entity_poly.pdbx_strand_id
1 'polypeptide(L)'
;MIARPTLVRETAVKLSLSLGVPVHVGLIVLFLILAVALIAGGLYLFASGLTARVGVCRPPLGLRLAGITPGSQAWERVHRAAWPILFGGGVLGAAHGIALAATTLMDARLSVPIVFVVSGVIVEAGLWLVARGAGKASLS
;
A
#
# COMPACT_ATOMS: atom_id res chain seq x y z
N MET A 1 41.78 -25.72 -28.89
CA MET A 1 41.02 -26.14 -27.69
C MET A 1 39.55 -25.87 -27.94
N ILE A 2 38.76 -26.91 -28.20
CA ILE A 2 37.30 -26.79 -28.40
C ILE A 2 36.67 -27.00 -27.02
N ALA A 3 36.13 -25.94 -26.40
CA ALA A 3 35.40 -26.09 -25.15
C ALA A 3 34.22 -27.06 -25.38
N ARG A 4 34.18 -28.15 -24.60
CA ARG A 4 33.10 -29.15 -24.72
C ARG A 4 31.75 -28.44 -24.50
N PRO A 5 30.82 -28.48 -25.47
CA PRO A 5 29.53 -27.77 -25.38
C PRO A 5 28.69 -28.19 -24.17
N THR A 6 28.93 -29.39 -23.62
CA THR A 6 28.29 -29.88 -22.39
C THR A 6 28.69 -29.08 -21.14
N LEU A 7 29.95 -28.65 -21.06
CA LEU A 7 30.50 -27.96 -19.89
C LEU A 7 29.98 -26.52 -19.81
N VAL A 8 29.88 -25.84 -20.97
CA VAL A 8 29.28 -24.50 -21.10
C VAL A 8 27.80 -24.52 -20.70
N ARG A 9 27.07 -25.57 -21.11
CA ARG A 9 25.65 -25.75 -20.76
C ARG A 9 25.45 -25.98 -19.26
N GLU A 10 26.26 -26.83 -18.63
CA GLU A 10 26.21 -27.06 -17.19
C GLU A 10 26.54 -25.80 -16.39
N THR A 11 27.54 -25.03 -16.82
CA THR A 11 27.87 -23.75 -16.16
C THR A 11 26.76 -22.72 -16.31
N ALA A 12 26.13 -22.63 -17.49
CA ALA A 12 25.00 -21.71 -17.72
C ALA A 12 23.77 -22.11 -16.88
N VAL A 13 23.47 -23.40 -16.78
CA VAL A 13 22.36 -23.92 -15.95
C VAL A 13 22.63 -23.68 -14.46
N LYS A 14 23.85 -23.95 -13.97
CA LYS A 14 24.22 -23.68 -12.58
C LYS A 14 24.19 -22.19 -12.25
N LEU A 15 24.67 -21.34 -13.16
CA LEU A 15 24.61 -19.89 -12.99
C LEU A 15 23.16 -19.39 -12.98
N SER A 16 22.30 -19.89 -13.88
CA SER A 16 20.87 -19.57 -13.93
C SER A 16 20.12 -20.03 -12.67
N LEU A 17 20.42 -21.21 -12.13
CA LEU A 17 19.87 -21.70 -10.87
C LEU A 17 20.38 -20.87 -9.68
N SER A 18 21.67 -20.54 -9.67
CA SER A 18 22.31 -19.75 -8.62
C SER A 18 21.82 -18.30 -8.59
N LEU A 19 21.41 -17.72 -9.72
CA LEU A 19 20.81 -16.38 -9.80
C LEU A 19 19.29 -16.42 -9.63
N GLY A 20 18.61 -17.48 -10.09
CA GLY A 20 17.15 -17.60 -10.02
C GLY A 20 16.61 -17.64 -8.59
N VAL A 21 17.29 -18.36 -7.69
CA VAL A 21 16.90 -18.47 -6.28
C VAL A 21 17.00 -17.13 -5.52
N PRO A 22 18.15 -16.40 -5.52
CA PRO A 22 18.24 -15.13 -4.80
C PRO A 22 17.33 -14.04 -5.38
N VAL A 23 17.09 -14.03 -6.70
CA VAL A 23 16.16 -13.09 -7.33
C VAL A 23 14.72 -13.36 -6.89
N HIS A 24 14.30 -14.62 -6.83
CA HIS A 24 12.97 -14.98 -6.31
C HIS A 24 12.79 -14.62 -4.84
N VAL A 25 13.79 -14.93 -3.99
CA VAL A 25 13.74 -14.55 -2.57
C VAL A 25 13.68 -13.03 -2.42
N GLY A 26 14.46 -12.28 -3.21
CA GLY A 26 14.45 -10.82 -3.21
C GLY A 26 13.07 -10.24 -3.57
N LEU A 27 12.40 -10.81 -4.57
CA LEU A 27 11.05 -10.37 -4.97
C LEU A 27 9.99 -10.68 -3.91
N ILE A 28 10.06 -11.85 -3.27
CA ILE A 28 9.16 -12.19 -2.15
C ILE A 28 9.33 -11.18 -1.02
N VAL A 29 10.58 -10.91 -0.60
CA VAL A 29 10.87 -9.93 0.45
C VAL A 29 10.35 -8.55 0.06
N LEU A 30 10.58 -8.11 -1.18
CA LEU A 30 10.09 -6.83 -1.67
C LEU A 30 8.55 -6.73 -1.60
N PHE A 31 7.84 -7.74 -2.10
CA PHE A 31 6.38 -7.71 -2.08
C PHE A 31 5.80 -7.80 -0.66
N LEU A 32 6.44 -8.53 0.24
CA LEU A 32 6.05 -8.56 1.65
C LEU A 32 6.24 -7.20 2.32
N ILE A 33 7.34 -6.49 2.02
CA ILE A 33 7.55 -5.12 2.50
C ILE A 33 6.45 -4.19 1.97
N LEU A 34 6.12 -4.29 0.67
CA LEU A 34 5.03 -3.51 0.06
C LEU A 34 3.66 -3.85 0.65
N ALA A 35 3.40 -5.13 0.92
CA ALA A 35 2.18 -5.56 1.60
C ALA A 35 2.06 -4.97 2.99
N VAL A 36 3.14 -5.01 3.79
CA VAL A 36 3.19 -4.37 5.10
C VAL A 36 2.96 -2.86 4.99
N ALA A 37 3.53 -2.20 3.99
CA ALA A 37 3.31 -0.78 3.75
C ALA A 37 1.83 -0.45 3.45
N LEU A 38 1.19 -1.22 2.55
CA LEU A 38 -0.25 -1.07 2.25
C LEU A 38 -1.14 -1.37 3.47
N ILE A 39 -0.78 -2.37 4.26
CA ILE A 39 -1.49 -2.69 5.51
C ILE A 39 -1.35 -1.53 6.51
N ALA A 40 -0.14 -1.02 6.71
CA ALA A 40 0.12 0.08 7.63
C ALA A 40 -0.60 1.36 7.17
N GLY A 41 -0.56 1.69 5.88
CA GLY A 41 -1.28 2.81 5.28
C GLY A 41 -2.79 2.66 5.41
N GLY A 42 -3.33 1.48 5.08
CA GLY A 42 -4.74 1.14 5.28
C GLY A 42 -5.18 1.27 6.74
N LEU A 43 -4.41 0.71 7.68
CA LEU A 43 -4.69 0.83 9.12
C LEU A 43 -4.64 2.28 9.59
N TYR A 44 -3.73 3.08 9.06
CA TYR A 44 -3.66 4.51 9.36
C TYR A 44 -4.91 5.25 8.89
N LEU A 45 -5.36 5.03 7.64
CA LEU A 45 -6.59 5.61 7.10
C LEU A 45 -7.82 5.13 7.88
N PHE A 46 -7.87 3.85 8.23
CA PHE A 46 -8.93 3.26 9.03
C PHE A 46 -9.04 3.91 10.41
N ALA A 47 -7.92 4.00 11.14
CA ALA A 47 -7.85 4.66 12.44
C ALA A 47 -8.20 6.15 12.35
N SER A 48 -7.74 6.84 11.31
CA SER A 48 -8.11 8.23 11.04
C SER A 48 -9.62 8.39 10.80
N GLY A 49 -10.24 7.50 10.03
CA GLY A 49 -11.68 7.50 9.78
C GLY A 49 -12.50 7.19 11.04
N LEU A 50 -12.07 6.21 11.83
CA LEU A 50 -12.74 5.83 13.08
C LEU A 50 -12.69 6.96 14.12
N THR A 51 -11.53 7.58 14.29
CA THR A 51 -11.35 8.73 15.20
C THR A 51 -12.08 9.97 14.71
N ALA A 52 -12.20 10.18 13.39
CA ALA A 52 -13.02 11.24 12.81
C ALA A 52 -14.52 11.03 13.07
N ARG A 53 -15.02 9.78 12.96
CA ARG A 53 -16.43 9.44 13.25
C ARG A 53 -16.84 9.81 14.68
N VAL A 54 -15.96 9.59 15.65
CA VAL A 54 -16.24 9.86 17.07
C VAL A 54 -15.76 11.25 17.53
N GLY A 55 -15.30 12.10 16.60
CA GLY A 55 -14.90 13.49 16.91
C GLY A 55 -13.58 13.62 17.67
N VAL A 56 -12.74 12.59 17.72
CA VAL A 56 -11.48 12.58 18.50
C VAL A 56 -10.22 12.53 17.62
N CYS A 57 -10.34 12.82 16.33
CA CYS A 57 -9.21 12.80 15.39
C CYS A 57 -8.16 13.85 15.77
N ARG A 58 -7.01 13.39 16.29
CA ARG A 58 -5.91 14.23 16.77
C ARG A 58 -4.62 13.95 15.98
N PRO A 59 -3.77 14.97 15.75
CA PRO A 59 -2.44 14.75 15.20
C PRO A 59 -1.68 13.64 15.95
N PRO A 60 -0.96 12.73 15.26
CA PRO A 60 -0.69 12.71 13.82
C PRO A 60 -1.77 12.02 12.97
N LEU A 61 -2.87 11.55 13.55
CA LEU A 61 -3.99 10.92 12.85
C LEU A 61 -4.88 12.02 12.28
N GLY A 62 -4.97 12.13 10.95
CA GLY A 62 -5.86 13.09 10.30
C GLY A 62 -5.32 13.78 9.07
N LEU A 63 -6.23 14.35 8.29
CA LEU A 63 -5.92 15.16 7.11
C LEU A 63 -5.28 16.49 7.51
N ARG A 64 -3.97 16.61 7.31
CA ARG A 64 -3.27 17.89 7.45
C ARG A 64 -3.48 18.75 6.21
N LEU A 65 -4.28 19.80 6.36
CA LEU A 65 -4.48 20.86 5.37
C LEU A 65 -3.75 22.11 5.86
N ALA A 66 -3.05 22.78 4.94
CA ALA A 66 -2.35 24.03 5.26
C ALA A 66 -3.35 25.09 5.74
N GLY A 67 -3.00 25.80 6.81
CA GLY A 67 -3.85 26.85 7.39
C GLY A 67 -5.00 26.38 8.27
N ILE A 68 -5.13 25.06 8.53
CA ILE A 68 -6.18 24.54 9.43
C ILE A 68 -5.55 24.10 10.75
N THR A 69 -5.86 24.84 11.82
CA THR A 69 -5.42 24.50 13.18
C THR A 69 -6.08 23.20 13.64
N PRO A 70 -5.31 22.18 14.05
CA PRO A 70 -5.86 20.96 14.62
C PRO A 70 -6.76 21.24 15.83
N GLY A 71 -7.91 20.57 15.91
CA GLY A 71 -8.88 20.77 16.99
C GLY A 71 -9.80 21.99 16.85
N SER A 72 -9.67 22.78 15.77
CA SER A 72 -10.64 23.83 15.44
C SER A 72 -11.95 23.25 14.89
N GLN A 73 -13.03 24.03 14.89
CA GLN A 73 -14.27 23.60 14.22
C GLN A 73 -14.07 23.33 12.71
N ALA A 74 -13.18 24.08 12.05
CA ALA A 74 -12.82 23.84 10.66
C ALA A 74 -12.15 22.47 10.49
N TRP A 75 -11.25 22.11 11.41
CA TRP A 75 -10.63 20.78 11.46
C TRP A 75 -11.67 19.67 11.61
N GLU A 76 -12.62 19.82 12.53
CA GLU A 76 -13.69 18.83 12.72
C GLU A 76 -14.60 18.67 11.50
N ARG A 77 -14.95 19.79 10.82
CA ARG A 77 -15.77 19.76 9.59
C ARG A 77 -15.06 18.99 8.47
N VAL A 78 -13.79 19.30 8.23
CA VAL A 78 -12.94 18.59 7.26
C VAL A 78 -12.94 17.09 7.54
N HIS A 79 -12.72 16.70 8.80
CA HIS A 79 -12.62 15.30 9.18
C HIS A 79 -13.96 14.58 9.06
N ARG A 80 -15.07 15.25 9.40
CA ARG A 80 -16.42 14.71 9.18
C ARG A 80 -16.75 14.56 7.69
N ALA A 81 -16.29 15.45 6.82
CA ALA A 81 -16.49 15.29 5.38
C ALA A 81 -15.66 14.11 4.82
N ALA A 82 -14.45 13.93 5.35
CA ALA A 82 -13.52 12.92 4.87
C ALA A 82 -13.70 11.52 5.49
N TRP A 83 -14.36 11.40 6.64
CA TRP A 83 -14.39 10.14 7.41
C TRP A 83 -14.84 8.91 6.61
N PRO A 84 -15.90 8.96 5.77
CA PRO A 84 -16.36 7.76 5.06
C PRO A 84 -15.31 7.27 4.06
N ILE A 85 -14.60 8.21 3.44
CA ILE A 85 -13.57 7.94 2.43
C ILE A 85 -12.32 7.38 3.10
N LEU A 86 -11.88 7.96 4.22
CA LEU A 86 -10.74 7.46 5.00
C LEU A 86 -11.02 6.08 5.58
N PHE A 87 -12.22 5.87 6.12
CA PHE A 87 -12.65 4.56 6.63
C PHE A 87 -12.67 3.50 5.52
N GLY A 88 -13.35 3.80 4.40
CA GLY A 88 -13.42 2.89 3.25
C GLY A 88 -12.05 2.60 2.64
N GLY A 89 -11.21 3.62 2.48
CA GLY A 89 -9.84 3.46 2.02
C GLY A 89 -8.96 2.66 2.97
N GLY A 90 -9.19 2.77 4.27
CA GLY A 90 -8.46 1.99 5.25
C GLY A 90 -8.80 0.50 5.21
N VAL A 91 -10.09 0.15 5.14
CA VAL A 91 -10.53 -1.23 4.97
C VAL A 91 -9.99 -1.82 3.67
N LEU A 92 -10.10 -1.05 2.57
CA LEU A 92 -9.66 -1.50 1.26
C LEU A 92 -8.13 -1.66 1.20
N GLY A 93 -7.36 -0.72 1.71
CA GLY A 93 -5.89 -0.78 1.73
C GLY A 93 -5.36 -1.96 2.55
N ALA A 94 -5.93 -2.20 3.73
CA ALA A 94 -5.57 -3.36 4.56
C ALA A 94 -5.91 -4.68 3.85
N ALA A 95 -7.12 -4.80 3.28
CA ALA A 95 -7.51 -5.98 2.52
C ALA A 95 -6.60 -6.22 1.30
N HIS A 96 -6.20 -5.14 0.61
CA HIS A 96 -5.32 -5.21 -0.55
C HIS A 96 -3.91 -5.68 -0.18
N GLY A 97 -3.34 -5.16 0.91
CA GLY A 97 -2.04 -5.58 1.40
C GLY A 97 -2.04 -7.03 1.90
N ILE A 98 -3.11 -7.48 2.57
CA ILE A 98 -3.27 -8.90 2.95
C ILE A 98 -3.34 -9.79 1.71
N ALA A 99 -4.12 -9.39 0.69
CA ALA A 99 -4.21 -10.13 -0.56
C ALA A 99 -2.86 -10.18 -1.30
N LEU A 100 -2.11 -9.08 -1.33
CA LEU A 100 -0.75 -9.06 -1.86
C LEU A 100 0.14 -10.07 -1.11
N ALA A 101 0.17 -10.05 0.22
CA ALA A 101 0.93 -11.01 1.01
C ALA A 101 0.52 -12.47 0.70
N ALA A 102 -0.79 -12.76 0.65
CA ALA A 102 -1.28 -14.10 0.34
C ALA A 102 -0.81 -14.56 -1.05
N THR A 103 -0.97 -13.73 -2.09
CA THR A 103 -0.54 -14.08 -3.46
C THR A 103 0.96 -14.33 -3.57
N THR A 104 1.77 -13.60 -2.79
CA THR A 104 3.24 -13.78 -2.79
C THR A 104 3.68 -15.08 -2.13
N LEU A 105 2.88 -15.63 -1.22
CA LEU A 105 3.16 -16.88 -0.52
C LEU A 105 2.59 -18.11 -1.23
N MET A 106 1.65 -17.93 -2.16
CA MET A 106 0.96 -19.01 -2.89
C MET A 106 1.62 -19.38 -4.23
N ASP A 107 2.88 -18.96 -4.45
CA ASP A 107 3.62 -19.18 -5.71
C ASP A 107 2.83 -18.71 -6.96
N ALA A 108 2.07 -17.61 -6.79
CA ALA A 108 1.28 -17.04 -7.86
C ALA A 108 2.17 -16.49 -8.99
N ARG A 109 1.62 -16.44 -10.21
CA ARG A 109 2.31 -15.79 -11.34
C ARG A 109 2.70 -14.37 -10.95
N LEU A 110 3.96 -13.99 -11.22
CA LEU A 110 4.54 -12.68 -10.90
C LEU A 110 3.69 -11.47 -11.32
N SER A 111 2.90 -11.60 -12.39
CA SER A 111 1.95 -10.55 -12.82
C SER A 111 0.88 -10.23 -11.77
N VAL A 112 0.48 -11.19 -10.95
CA VAL A 112 -0.56 -11.04 -9.91
C VAL A 112 -0.12 -10.08 -8.82
N PRO A 113 0.99 -10.31 -8.07
CA PRO A 113 1.43 -9.37 -7.04
C PRO A 113 1.79 -8.00 -7.61
N ILE A 114 2.29 -7.93 -8.86
CA ILE A 114 2.54 -6.64 -9.53
C ILE A 114 1.24 -5.85 -9.71
N VAL A 115 0.17 -6.47 -10.20
CA VAL A 115 -1.13 -5.82 -10.36
C VAL A 115 -1.68 -5.37 -9.00
N PHE A 116 -1.56 -6.19 -7.96
CA PHE A 116 -1.94 -5.79 -6.59
C PHE A 116 -1.14 -4.59 -6.09
N VAL A 117 0.18 -4.55 -6.28
CA VAL A 117 0.98 -3.38 -5.88
C VAL A 117 0.51 -2.13 -6.61
N VAL A 118 0.42 -2.18 -7.94
CA VAL A 118 0.07 -1.02 -8.76
C VAL A 118 -1.35 -0.52 -8.45
N SER A 119 -2.32 -1.43 -8.42
CA SER A 119 -3.71 -1.06 -8.14
C SER A 119 -3.91 -0.60 -6.69
N GLY A 120 -3.26 -1.24 -5.72
CA GLY A 120 -3.28 -0.83 -4.31
C GLY A 120 -2.77 0.60 -4.11
N VAL A 121 -1.62 0.93 -4.69
CA VAL A 121 -1.05 2.28 -4.64
C VAL A 121 -1.97 3.32 -5.28
N ILE A 122 -2.52 3.02 -6.47
CA ILE A 122 -3.44 3.93 -7.17
C ILE A 122 -4.70 4.19 -6.33
N VAL A 123 -5.29 3.14 -5.78
CA VAL A 123 -6.51 3.23 -4.97
C VAL A 123 -6.25 4.02 -3.69
N GLU A 124 -5.17 3.72 -2.97
CA GLU A 124 -4.85 4.39 -1.71
C GLU A 124 -4.55 5.87 -1.92
N ALA A 125 -3.75 6.20 -2.94
CA ALA A 125 -3.47 7.58 -3.32
C ALA A 125 -4.73 8.32 -3.80
N GLY A 126 -5.57 7.66 -4.61
CA GLY A 126 -6.83 8.20 -5.10
C GLY A 126 -7.79 8.53 -3.96
N LEU A 127 -8.02 7.61 -3.04
CA LEU A 127 -8.89 7.82 -1.89
C LEU A 127 -8.36 8.89 -0.95
N TRP A 128 -7.04 8.97 -0.76
CA TRP A 128 -6.44 10.07 -0.01
C TRP A 128 -6.69 11.44 -0.65
N LEU A 129 -6.55 11.55 -1.98
CA LEU A 129 -6.84 12.79 -2.71
C LEU A 129 -8.32 13.16 -2.63
N VAL A 130 -9.22 12.18 -2.77
CA VAL A 130 -10.67 12.38 -2.64
C VAL A 130 -11.03 12.82 -1.22
N ALA A 131 -10.44 12.21 -0.18
CA ALA A 131 -10.62 12.62 1.20
C ALA A 131 -10.16 14.07 1.44
N ARG A 132 -8.99 14.46 0.92
CA ARG A 132 -8.52 15.85 0.97
C ARG A 132 -9.44 16.80 0.22
N GLY A 133 -9.95 16.39 -0.95
CA GLY A 133 -10.90 17.16 -1.75
C GLY A 133 -12.20 17.41 -1.01
N ALA A 134 -12.81 16.35 -0.46
CA ALA A 134 -14.01 16.43 0.36
C ALA A 134 -13.83 17.35 1.58
N GLY A 135 -12.69 17.20 2.26
CA GLY A 135 -12.34 18.07 3.39
C GLY A 135 -12.26 19.55 3.00
N LYS A 136 -11.58 19.89 1.89
CA LYS A 136 -11.51 21.28 1.40
C LYS A 136 -12.87 21.81 0.98
N ALA A 137 -13.68 21.00 0.30
CA ALA A 137 -15.01 21.39 -0.16
C ALA A 137 -15.95 21.73 1.02
N SER A 138 -15.80 21.08 2.18
CA SER A 138 -16.58 21.40 3.39
C SER A 138 -16.23 22.73 4.08
N LEU A 139 -15.20 23.43 3.59
CA LEU A 139 -14.78 24.73 4.10
C LEU A 139 -15.23 25.90 3.21
N SER A 140 -15.75 25.59 2.02
CA SER A 140 -16.37 26.54 1.10
C SER A 140 -17.82 26.77 1.50
#